data_AF-A0A9X0BF70-F1
#
_entry.id   AF-A0A9X0BF70-F1
#
_cell.length_a   1.000
_cell.length_b   1.000
_cell.length_c   1.000
_cell.angle_alpha   90.00
_cell.angle_beta   90.00
_cell.angle_gamma   90.00
#
_symmetry.space_group_name_H-M   'P 1'
#
loop_
_entity.id
_entity.type
_entity.pdbx_description
1 polymer ?
#
loop_
_entity_poly.entity_id
_entity_poly.type
_entity_poly.pdbx_seq_one_letter_code
_entity_poly.pdbx_strand_id
1 'polypeptide(L)'
;MATIVSFPAQSEPNIIPDYEVRLLLNPTAVLDPEHELTNTVLSAFHIAPTVTRMNVQFLDKGSKEISLADWSARIRKAKNENDFELTYKKRYPIVGGDVDAALTVANNDGSNARSTKYKAQVEWGLL
;
A
#
# COMPACT_ATOMS: atom_id res chain seq x y z
N MET A 1 51.60 6.11 -4.47
CA MET A 1 50.22 5.87 -4.96
C MET A 1 49.54 4.98 -3.95
N ALA A 2 48.65 5.52 -3.12
CA ALA A 2 47.92 4.72 -2.12
C ALA A 2 46.67 4.12 -2.78
N THR A 3 46.56 2.81 -2.76
CA THR A 3 45.42 2.07 -3.32
C THR A 3 44.21 2.28 -2.41
N ILE A 4 43.18 2.96 -2.89
CA ILE A 4 41.91 3.08 -2.17
C ILE A 4 41.18 1.75 -2.36
N VAL A 5 41.14 0.94 -1.32
CA VAL A 5 40.33 -0.28 -1.28
C VAL A 5 38.90 0.16 -1.02
N SER A 6 38.06 0.17 -2.05
CA SER A 6 36.62 0.34 -1.91
C SER A 6 36.04 -0.99 -1.42
N PHE A 7 35.61 -1.03 -0.17
CA PHE A 7 34.78 -2.13 0.32
C PHE A 7 33.40 -2.01 -0.33
N PRO A 8 32.81 -3.12 -0.80
CA PRO A 8 31.43 -3.08 -1.28
C PRO A 8 30.56 -2.56 -0.14
N ALA A 9 29.75 -1.53 -0.43
CA ALA A 9 28.73 -1.09 0.50
C ALA A 9 27.85 -2.32 0.80
N GLN A 10 27.73 -2.66 2.08
CA GLN A 10 26.84 -3.73 2.51
C GLN A 10 25.42 -3.35 2.05
N SER A 11 24.77 -4.22 1.29
CA SER A 11 23.41 -3.98 0.83
C SER A 11 22.54 -3.73 2.06
N GLU A 12 21.83 -2.61 2.06
CA GLU A 12 20.93 -2.29 3.17
C GLU A 12 19.91 -3.42 3.35
N PRO A 13 19.44 -3.70 4.57
CA PRO A 13 18.44 -4.73 4.77
C PRO A 13 17.10 -4.32 4.15
N ASN A 14 16.33 -5.33 3.74
CA ASN A 14 14.96 -5.15 3.28
C ASN A 14 14.10 -4.56 4.41
N ILE A 15 13.16 -3.69 4.05
CA ILE A 15 12.15 -3.22 4.99
C ILE A 15 11.23 -4.38 5.40
N ILE A 16 10.85 -4.43 6.68
CA ILE A 16 9.93 -5.45 7.20
C ILE A 16 8.50 -5.03 6.82
N PRO A 17 7.75 -5.84 6.05
CA PRO A 17 6.40 -5.49 5.66
C PRO A 17 5.37 -5.83 6.75
N ASP A 18 4.25 -5.12 6.76
CA ASP A 18 3.00 -5.64 7.32
C ASP A 18 2.17 -6.39 6.26
N TYR A 19 1.03 -6.96 6.65
CA TYR A 19 0.17 -7.74 5.76
C TYR A 19 -1.25 -7.20 5.79
N GLU A 20 -1.84 -7.04 4.61
CA GLU A 20 -3.23 -6.61 4.43
C GLU A 20 -3.98 -7.60 3.55
N VAL A 21 -5.11 -8.10 4.04
CA VAL A 21 -6.01 -8.97 3.28
C VAL A 21 -7.24 -8.17 2.84
N ARG A 22 -7.55 -8.22 1.55
CA ARG A 22 -8.72 -7.57 0.96
C ARG A 22 -9.72 -8.58 0.45
N LEU A 23 -10.96 -8.44 0.93
CA LEU A 23 -12.07 -9.32 0.60
C LEU A 23 -13.09 -8.56 -0.26
N LEU A 24 -13.52 -9.18 -1.36
CA LEU A 24 -14.70 -8.74 -2.10
C LEU A 24 -15.92 -9.43 -1.47
N LEU A 25 -16.82 -8.64 -0.89
CA LEU A 25 -17.99 -9.14 -0.17
C LEU A 25 -19.26 -8.97 -0.99
N ASN A 26 -20.20 -9.92 -0.86
CA ASN A 26 -21.53 -9.80 -1.47
C ASN A 26 -22.36 -8.76 -0.69
N PRO A 27 -22.76 -7.62 -1.29
CA PRO A 27 -23.52 -6.58 -0.61
C PRO A 27 -24.78 -7.09 0.07
N THR A 28 -25.52 -8.02 -0.55
CA THR A 28 -26.79 -8.54 0.01
C THR A 28 -26.58 -9.42 1.25
N ALA A 29 -25.35 -9.85 1.50
CA ALA A 29 -25.00 -10.66 2.67
C ALA A 29 -24.39 -9.82 3.81
N VAL A 30 -23.92 -8.60 3.52
CA VAL A 30 -23.12 -7.82 4.48
C VAL A 30 -23.69 -6.45 4.81
N LEU A 31 -24.59 -5.92 3.97
CA LEU A 31 -25.26 -4.63 4.18
C LEU A 31 -26.70 -4.81 4.63
N ASP A 32 -27.17 -3.88 5.44
CA ASP A 32 -28.59 -3.72 5.80
C ASP A 32 -29.35 -2.87 4.74
N PRO A 33 -30.68 -2.69 4.87
CA PRO A 33 -31.47 -1.87 3.94
C PRO A 33 -31.02 -0.39 3.87
N GLU A 34 -30.39 0.11 4.93
CA GLU A 34 -29.81 1.45 5.02
C GLU A 34 -28.43 1.56 4.34
N HIS A 35 -27.91 0.46 3.79
CA HIS A 35 -26.60 0.33 3.14
C HIS A 35 -25.40 0.45 4.10
N GLU A 36 -25.60 0.15 5.38
CA GLU A 36 -24.55 0.09 6.39
C GLU A 36 -24.16 -1.38 6.69
N LEU A 37 -22.97 -1.59 7.25
CA LEU A 37 -22.53 -2.94 7.63
C LEU A 37 -23.42 -3.50 8.74
N THR A 38 -23.89 -4.74 8.56
CA THR A 38 -24.68 -5.42 9.59
C THR A 38 -23.90 -5.61 10.90
N ASN A 39 -24.60 -5.64 12.04
CA ASN A 39 -23.99 -5.89 13.35
C ASN A 39 -23.18 -7.18 13.41
N THR A 40 -23.61 -8.22 12.69
CA THR A 40 -22.89 -9.50 12.58
C THR A 40 -21.52 -9.29 11.94
N VAL A 41 -21.44 -8.53 10.84
CA VAL A 41 -20.17 -8.24 10.15
C VAL A 41 -19.29 -7.33 11.00
N LEU A 42 -19.84 -6.27 11.58
CA LEU A 42 -19.11 -5.38 12.50
C LEU A 42 -18.48 -6.17 13.65
N SER A 43 -19.24 -7.09 14.26
CA SER A 43 -18.77 -7.92 15.38
C SER A 43 -17.72 -8.93 14.94
N ALA A 44 -17.92 -9.61 13.80
CA ALA A 44 -16.98 -10.63 13.32
C ALA A 44 -15.59 -10.05 12.98
N PHE A 45 -15.56 -8.83 12.43
CA PHE A 45 -14.31 -8.17 12.02
C PHE A 45 -13.83 -7.09 13.00
N HIS A 46 -14.50 -6.92 14.15
CA HIS A 46 -14.19 -5.89 15.15
C HIS A 46 -14.11 -4.48 14.56
N ILE A 47 -15.03 -4.16 13.64
CA ILE A 47 -15.08 -2.87 12.94
C ILE A 47 -15.86 -1.88 13.80
N ALA A 48 -15.29 -0.69 14.02
CA ALA A 48 -16.01 0.40 14.68
C ALA A 48 -17.21 0.85 13.82
N PRO A 49 -18.38 1.14 14.40
CA PRO A 49 -19.58 1.56 13.65
C PRO A 49 -19.49 2.99 13.11
N THR A 50 -18.29 3.54 12.99
CA THR A 50 -18.03 4.89 12.52
C THR A 50 -17.65 4.87 11.04
N VAL A 51 -18.46 5.51 10.20
CA VAL A 51 -18.18 5.62 8.77
C VAL A 51 -17.11 6.68 8.50
N THR A 52 -15.99 6.26 7.93
CA THR A 52 -14.97 7.17 7.40
C THR A 52 -15.29 7.52 5.96
N ARG A 53 -15.78 8.75 5.72
CA ARG A 53 -15.99 9.28 4.36
C ARG A 53 -14.72 9.96 3.85
N MET A 54 -14.28 9.60 2.65
CA MET A 54 -13.11 10.22 2.02
C MET A 54 -13.30 10.36 0.51
N ASN A 55 -12.70 11.41 -0.05
CA ASN A 55 -12.51 11.56 -1.49
C ASN A 55 -11.06 11.17 -1.84
N VAL A 56 -10.89 10.47 -2.95
CA VAL A 56 -9.58 10.09 -3.47
C VAL A 56 -9.50 10.47 -4.95
N GLN A 57 -8.53 11.32 -5.31
CA GLN A 57 -8.21 11.63 -6.70
C GLN A 57 -6.91 10.94 -7.08
N PHE A 58 -6.96 10.11 -8.12
CA PHE A 58 -5.77 9.50 -8.72
C PHE A 58 -5.21 10.43 -9.79
N LEU A 59 -3.89 10.63 -9.76
CA LEU A 59 -3.16 11.49 -10.69
C LEU A 59 -2.33 10.62 -11.63
N ASP A 60 -2.48 10.86 -12.93
CA ASP A 60 -1.67 10.23 -13.97
C ASP A 60 -1.46 11.20 -15.14
N LYS A 61 -0.53 10.88 -16.03
CA LYS A 61 -0.41 11.53 -17.33
C LYS A 61 -1.52 11.05 -18.25
N GLY A 62 -1.81 11.82 -19.31
CA GLY A 62 -2.73 11.38 -20.37
C GLY A 62 -2.34 10.03 -21.00
N SER A 63 -1.03 9.71 -21.02
CA SER A 63 -0.46 8.44 -21.49
C SER A 63 -0.50 7.30 -20.47
N LYS A 64 -0.96 7.54 -19.23
CA LYS A 64 -1.00 6.58 -18.12
C LYS A 64 0.37 6.03 -17.67
N GLU A 65 1.46 6.74 -17.96
CA GLU A 65 2.82 6.30 -17.64
C GLU A 65 3.04 6.02 -16.15
N ILE A 66 2.35 6.71 -15.23
CA ILE A 66 2.53 6.52 -13.80
C ILE A 66 1.96 5.16 -13.38
N SER A 67 0.71 4.87 -13.78
CA SER A 67 0.09 3.57 -13.48
C SER A 67 0.75 2.41 -14.22
N LEU A 68 1.18 2.60 -15.48
CA LEU A 68 1.95 1.60 -16.22
C LEU A 68 3.32 1.30 -15.59
N ALA A 69 3.85 2.23 -14.80
CA ALA A 69 5.05 2.02 -14.00
C ALA A 69 4.72 1.54 -12.57
N ASP A 70 3.55 0.95 -12.33
CA ASP A 70 3.08 0.43 -11.03
C ASP A 70 3.01 1.47 -9.89
N TRP A 71 3.00 2.75 -10.23
CA TRP A 71 2.82 3.83 -9.27
C TRP A 71 1.35 4.25 -9.19
N SER A 72 0.94 4.68 -8.00
CA SER A 72 -0.35 5.32 -7.74
C SER A 72 -0.09 6.60 -6.95
N ALA A 73 -0.12 7.74 -7.63
CA ALA A 73 -0.12 9.05 -7.00
C ALA A 73 -1.57 9.46 -6.69
N ARG A 74 -1.85 9.82 -5.44
CA ARG A 74 -3.22 10.15 -5.03
C ARG A 74 -3.27 11.28 -4.02
N ILE A 75 -4.26 12.16 -4.23
CA ILE A 75 -4.68 13.16 -3.25
C ILE A 75 -5.87 12.58 -2.49
N ARG A 76 -5.81 12.58 -1.16
CA ARG A 76 -6.89 12.10 -0.29
C ARG A 76 -7.41 13.23 0.58
N LYS A 77 -8.71 13.24 0.81
CA LYS A 77 -9.38 14.17 1.74
C LYS A 77 -10.40 13.39 2.56
N ALA A 78 -10.07 13.10 3.82
CA ALA A 78 -11.07 12.62 4.77
C ALA A 78 -12.02 13.76 5.14
N LYS A 79 -13.29 13.43 5.37
CA LYS A 79 -14.33 14.44 5.70
C LYS A 79 -13.99 15.23 6.97
N ASN A 80 -13.39 14.59 7.96
CA ASN A 80 -13.19 15.14 9.30
C ASN A 80 -11.76 15.64 9.57
N GLU A 81 -10.89 15.63 8.56
CA GLU A 81 -9.54 16.18 8.64
C GLU A 81 -9.49 17.54 7.96
N ASN A 82 -8.60 18.46 8.34
CA ASN A 82 -8.52 19.76 7.68
C ASN A 82 -7.69 19.71 6.39
N ASP A 83 -6.67 18.87 6.38
CA ASP A 83 -5.64 18.88 5.35
C ASP A 83 -5.94 17.90 4.21
N PHE A 84 -5.25 18.11 3.09
CA PHE A 84 -5.16 17.13 2.01
C PHE A 84 -3.92 16.26 2.22
N GLU A 85 -4.05 14.96 2.05
CA GLU A 85 -2.92 14.05 2.03
C GLU A 85 -2.48 13.77 0.59
N LEU A 86 -1.23 14.10 0.26
CA LEU A 86 -0.60 13.63 -0.96
C LEU A 86 0.19 12.36 -0.67
N THR A 87 -0.25 11.23 -1.23
CA THR A 87 0.38 9.93 -1.00
C THR A 87 0.78 9.26 -2.31
N TYR A 88 1.82 8.44 -2.24
CA TYR A 88 2.36 7.69 -3.36
C TYR A 88 2.48 6.23 -2.95
N LYS A 89 2.07 5.32 -3.83
CA LYS A 89 2.20 3.88 -3.62
C LYS A 89 2.80 3.23 -4.86
N LYS A 90 3.92 2.52 -4.69
CA LYS A 90 4.53 1.65 -5.70
C LYS A 90 4.16 0.21 -5.39
N ARG A 91 3.83 -0.57 -6.42
CA ARG A 91 3.63 -2.02 -6.30
C ARG A 91 4.79 -2.77 -6.93
N TYR A 92 5.15 -3.89 -6.30
CA TYR A 92 6.09 -4.85 -6.81
C TYR A 92 5.38 -6.20 -6.88
N PRO A 93 5.38 -6.89 -8.03
CA PRO A 93 4.72 -8.18 -8.15
C PRO A 93 5.45 -9.22 -7.31
N ILE A 94 4.68 -10.02 -6.57
CA ILE A 94 5.18 -11.21 -5.87
C ILE A 94 4.98 -12.41 -6.80
N VAL A 95 6.08 -12.93 -7.36
CA VAL A 95 6.05 -14.07 -8.28
C VAL A 95 6.35 -15.35 -7.49
N GLY A 96 5.54 -16.38 -7.67
CA GLY A 96 5.74 -17.67 -6.99
C GLY A 96 5.61 -17.61 -5.45
N GLY A 97 5.04 -16.53 -4.90
CA GLY A 97 4.96 -16.31 -3.46
C GLY A 97 6.25 -15.80 -2.81
N ASP A 98 7.27 -15.45 -3.60
CA ASP A 98 8.56 -14.97 -3.09
C ASP A 98 8.51 -13.48 -2.70
N VAL A 99 8.17 -13.23 -1.44
CA VAL A 99 8.11 -11.89 -0.85
C VAL A 99 9.50 -11.27 -0.74
N ASP A 100 10.53 -12.06 -0.41
CA ASP A 100 11.89 -11.55 -0.20
C ASP A 100 12.52 -11.06 -1.51
N ALA A 101 12.24 -11.74 -2.63
CA ALA A 101 12.65 -11.27 -3.95
C ALA A 101 12.00 -9.92 -4.30
N ALA A 102 10.70 -9.77 -4.04
CA ALA A 102 9.99 -8.51 -4.28
C ALA A 102 10.53 -7.36 -3.40
N LEU A 103 10.80 -7.64 -2.12
CA LEU A 103 11.44 -6.67 -1.21
C LEU A 103 12.86 -6.31 -1.65
N THR A 104 13.61 -7.26 -2.21
CA THR A 104 14.96 -7.01 -2.72
C THR A 104 14.94 -6.08 -3.93
N VAL A 105 13.96 -6.23 -4.84
CA VAL A 105 13.76 -5.27 -5.95
C VAL A 105 13.42 -3.89 -5.39
N ALA A 106 12.49 -3.81 -4.44
CA ALA A 106 12.12 -2.53 -3.81
C ALA A 106 13.31 -1.86 -3.12
N ASN A 107 14.19 -2.64 -2.49
CA ASN A 107 15.41 -2.17 -1.84
C ASN A 107 16.40 -1.58 -2.86
N ASN A 108 16.62 -2.26 -3.98
CA ASN A 108 17.45 -1.78 -5.08
C ASN A 108 16.91 -0.46 -5.68
N ASP A 109 15.59 -0.29 -5.67
CA ASP A 109 14.91 0.96 -6.07
C ASP A 109 14.89 2.04 -4.97
N GLY A 110 15.55 1.79 -3.83
CA GLY A 110 15.74 2.76 -2.74
C GLY A 110 14.76 2.64 -1.56
N SER A 111 13.89 1.64 -1.55
CA SER A 111 12.93 1.37 -0.46
C SER A 111 13.50 0.36 0.55
N ASN A 112 14.61 0.72 1.20
CA ASN A 112 15.29 -0.13 2.18
C ASN A 112 14.89 0.20 3.64
N ALA A 113 15.36 -0.61 4.59
CA ALA A 113 15.01 -0.48 6.00
C ALA A 113 15.46 0.83 6.68
N ARG A 114 16.39 1.59 6.09
CA ARG A 114 16.79 2.91 6.61
C ARG A 114 15.84 4.02 6.18
N SER A 115 14.98 3.77 5.18
CA SER A 115 14.02 4.75 4.72
C SER A 115 12.92 4.95 5.76
N THR A 116 12.79 6.16 6.27
CA THR A 116 11.64 6.59 7.09
C THR A 116 10.49 7.11 6.23
N LYS A 117 10.68 7.20 4.90
CA LYS A 117 9.72 7.78 3.95
C LYS A 117 8.67 6.78 3.48
N TYR A 118 8.98 5.49 3.55
CA TYR A 118 8.15 4.43 3.00
C TYR A 118 7.88 3.35 4.05
N LYS A 119 6.70 2.74 3.94
CA LYS A 119 6.34 1.51 4.63
C LYS A 119 6.10 0.44 3.58
N ALA A 120 6.49 -0.80 3.87
CA ALA A 120 6.14 -1.93 3.02
C ALA A 120 4.92 -2.65 3.58
N GLN A 121 4.09 -3.15 2.67
CA GLN A 121 2.88 -3.89 2.96
C GLN A 121 2.70 -4.95 1.89
N VAL A 122 2.53 -6.20 2.30
CA VAL A 122 2.11 -7.30 1.43
C VAL A 122 0.58 -7.26 1.35
N GLU A 123 0.06 -6.95 0.18
CA GLU A 123 -1.38 -6.96 -0.08
C GLU A 123 -1.79 -8.29 -0.72
N TRP A 124 -2.76 -8.97 -0.11
CA TRP A 124 -3.39 -10.16 -0.69
C TRP A 124 -4.89 -9.92 -0.87
N GLY A 125 -5.35 -10.02 -2.12
CA GLY A 125 -6.76 -9.88 -2.44
C GLY A 125 -6.99 -9.89 -3.94
N LEU A 126 -8.25 -9.71 -4.33
CA LEU A 126 -8.61 -9.52 -5.73
C LEU A 126 -8.17 -8.12 -6.16
N LEU A 127 -7.42 -8.05 -7.27
CA LEU A 127 -7.03 -6.80 -7.94
C LEU A 127 -8.19 -6.22 -8.77
#